data_AF-A0AAF3EIB4-F1
#
_entry.id   AF-A0AAF3EIB4-F1
#
_cell.length_a   1.000
_cell.length_b   1.000
_cell.length_c   1.000
_cell.angle_alpha   90.00
_cell.angle_beta   90.00
_cell.angle_gamma   90.00
#
_symmetry.space_group_name_H-M   'P 1'
#
loop_
_entity.id
_entity.type
_entity.pdbx_description
1 polymer ?
#
loop_
_entity_poly.entity_id
_entity_poly.type
_entity_poly.pdbx_seq_one_letter_code
_entity_poly.pdbx_strand_id
1 'polypeptide(L)'
;MIVESVRGRDELSNYVVDFHLYGSTVTGFGSKNSDLDVFMNIEANIHSELAEKDDKNGCLEKIKKILRRSSYFDGHYREVVFLAKAKVPIISMTLLEKFNHINVDISASSLEGVHNSYLFKHYNMIDERFAQLYLMVKEWATVNDICNSQAGSLNGFCYCLLVLHFLQSGVTPPILPNLQKLFPEKFAMTRRLDELQRDTDEKLDFDRDSINESTIGELFLGFFEYYKKFSWKTKGISIRRGETFLRPNENKDYVYVENVFSETNAARVLRTHRSFKIFLYAIEKMVENFSKTASLDDILKKIEIPKGLMSLKQLDKENIRIQGRKRKITAISDSALKQLELKDNNGTTSLYKDKSNVFYVIYRPTKKVIIKSMPEAEGKIIANRLNLLFAGLYDDPIRQLPDNELERIAVFTLKNPSWTEIHLAAALGLTRTLSFLFERDAVVVVNTPTEDGLLPLHIACEYNQYEAAMLCTKAGAQASKMNARGQTAYHLAAKSGDMRLMKT
;
A
#
# COMPACT_ATOMS: atom_id res chain seq x y z
N MET A 1 -31.08 2.01 -15.43
CA MET A 1 -31.16 0.64 -14.87
C MET A 1 -31.09 0.69 -13.35
N ILE A 2 -29.97 1.09 -12.73
CA ILE A 2 -29.82 1.16 -11.26
C ILE A 2 -30.95 1.97 -10.61
N VAL A 3 -31.17 3.22 -11.07
CA VAL A 3 -32.23 4.10 -10.57
C VAL A 3 -33.60 3.42 -10.64
N GLU A 4 -33.97 2.89 -11.80
CA GLU A 4 -35.25 2.21 -12.03
C GLU A 4 -35.42 0.92 -11.20
N SER A 5 -34.34 0.22 -10.88
CA SER A 5 -34.38 -0.96 -10.02
C SER A 5 -34.78 -0.62 -8.59
N VAL A 6 -34.36 0.55 -8.11
CA VAL A 6 -34.41 0.98 -6.71
C VAL A 6 -35.61 1.87 -6.42
N ARG A 7 -36.02 2.71 -7.38
CA ARG A 7 -37.11 3.67 -7.23
C ARG A 7 -38.44 2.98 -6.92
N GLY A 8 -39.15 3.46 -5.90
CA GLY A 8 -40.50 3.01 -5.55
C GLY A 8 -40.57 1.61 -4.92
N ARG A 9 -39.47 1.09 -4.37
CA ARG A 9 -39.44 -0.19 -3.67
C ARG A 9 -39.89 -0.05 -2.22
N ASP A 10 -40.81 -0.90 -1.78
CA ASP A 10 -41.37 -0.90 -0.43
C ASP A 10 -40.29 -1.03 0.65
N GLU A 11 -39.23 -1.80 0.37
CA GLU A 11 -38.08 -1.98 1.29
C GLU A 11 -37.31 -0.69 1.59
N LEU A 12 -37.52 0.35 0.76
CA LEU A 12 -36.91 1.67 0.86
C LEU A 12 -37.94 2.79 1.06
N SER A 13 -39.20 2.47 1.36
CA SER A 13 -40.29 3.45 1.56
C SER A 13 -40.00 4.54 2.60
N ASN A 14 -39.11 4.25 3.55
CA ASN A 14 -38.65 5.19 4.58
C ASN A 14 -37.51 6.12 4.13
N TYR A 15 -36.99 5.96 2.92
CA TYR A 15 -35.79 6.64 2.43
C TYR A 15 -36.03 7.29 1.07
N VAL A 16 -35.43 8.45 0.86
CA VAL A 16 -35.20 9.03 -0.47
C VAL A 16 -33.82 8.57 -0.91
N VAL A 17 -33.74 7.93 -2.09
CA VAL A 17 -32.49 7.37 -2.63
C VAL A 17 -32.22 7.96 -3.99
N ASP A 18 -31.09 8.66 -4.09
CA ASP A 18 -30.60 9.27 -5.33
C ASP A 18 -29.21 8.73 -5.70
N PHE A 19 -28.92 8.73 -7.00
CA PHE A 19 -27.67 8.21 -7.54
C PHE A 19 -26.96 9.30 -8.34
N HIS A 20 -25.70 9.54 -8.02
CA HIS A 20 -24.85 10.52 -8.67
C HIS A 20 -23.59 9.85 -9.21
N LEU A 21 -23.26 10.11 -10.46
CA LEU A 21 -21.98 9.70 -11.03
C LEU A 21 -20.86 10.56 -10.43
N TYR A 22 -19.71 9.96 -10.17
CA TYR A 22 -18.52 10.69 -9.79
C TYR A 22 -17.27 9.99 -10.34
N GLY A 23 -16.08 10.45 -9.96
CA GLY A 23 -14.83 9.87 -10.40
C GLY A 23 -14.54 10.10 -11.88
N SER A 24 -13.79 9.17 -12.45
CA SER A 24 -13.19 9.31 -13.79
C SER A 24 -14.23 9.51 -14.92
N THR A 25 -15.45 9.00 -14.73
CA THR A 25 -16.57 9.14 -15.67
C THR A 25 -17.01 10.59 -15.84
N VAL A 26 -16.93 11.41 -14.79
CA VAL A 26 -17.43 12.79 -14.81
C VAL A 26 -16.31 13.80 -15.01
N THR A 27 -15.12 13.55 -14.45
CA THR A 27 -14.00 14.53 -14.47
C THR A 27 -13.38 14.74 -15.85
N GLY A 28 -13.61 13.82 -16.80
CA GLY A 28 -12.87 13.76 -18.06
C GLY A 28 -11.54 13.00 -17.95
N PHE A 29 -11.32 12.26 -16.86
CA PHE A 29 -10.12 11.42 -16.66
C PHE A 29 -10.36 9.95 -17.01
N GLY A 30 -11.44 9.64 -17.72
CA GLY A 30 -11.82 8.28 -18.08
C GLY A 30 -10.87 7.66 -19.11
N SER A 31 -10.51 6.40 -18.89
CA SER A 31 -9.87 5.51 -19.87
C SER A 31 -10.84 4.39 -20.25
N LYS A 32 -10.52 3.60 -21.30
CA LYS A 32 -11.40 2.52 -21.79
C LYS A 32 -11.79 1.46 -20.75
N ASN A 33 -10.99 1.31 -19.69
CA ASN A 33 -11.18 0.31 -18.64
C ASN A 33 -11.52 0.96 -17.28
N SER A 34 -11.98 2.21 -17.28
CA SER A 34 -12.34 2.89 -16.03
C SER A 34 -13.66 2.35 -15.49
N ASP A 35 -13.69 2.15 -14.17
CA ASP A 35 -14.91 1.74 -13.47
C ASP A 35 -15.93 2.90 -13.46
N LEU A 36 -17.21 2.53 -13.36
CA LEU A 36 -18.32 3.46 -13.19
C LEU A 36 -18.57 3.67 -11.70
N ASP A 37 -18.05 4.77 -11.18
CA ASP A 37 -18.20 5.15 -9.78
C ASP A 37 -19.56 5.84 -9.55
N VAL A 38 -20.38 5.27 -8.68
CA VAL A 38 -21.72 5.79 -8.34
C VAL A 38 -21.81 6.09 -6.85
N PHE A 39 -22.08 7.35 -6.52
CA PHE A 39 -22.42 7.76 -5.17
C PHE A 39 -23.93 7.61 -4.99
N MET A 40 -24.31 6.97 -3.90
CA MET A 40 -25.70 6.77 -3.52
C MET A 40 -25.99 7.65 -2.32
N ASN A 41 -26.81 8.66 -2.52
CA ASN A 41 -27.34 9.48 -1.45
C ASN A 41 -28.56 8.77 -0.85
N ILE A 42 -28.58 8.62 0.47
CA ILE A 42 -29.72 8.04 1.20
C ILE A 42 -30.10 9.03 2.29
N GLU A 43 -31.30 9.58 2.17
CA GLU A 43 -31.86 10.50 3.14
C GLU A 43 -33.08 9.86 3.79
N ALA A 44 -33.15 9.92 5.11
CA ALA A 44 -34.33 9.51 5.86
C ALA A 44 -35.50 10.41 5.45
N ASN A 45 -36.66 9.83 5.16
CA ASN A 45 -37.86 10.62 4.97
C ASN A 45 -38.22 11.28 6.31
N ILE A 46 -38.39 12.60 6.31
CA ILE A 46 -38.55 13.46 7.49
C ILE A 46 -39.76 13.01 8.36
N HIS A 47 -40.68 12.24 7.78
CA HIS A 47 -41.87 11.68 8.43
C HIS A 47 -41.71 10.26 9.00
N SER A 48 -40.52 9.65 8.93
CA SER A 48 -40.29 8.26 9.34
C SER A 48 -39.45 8.15 10.61
N GLU A 49 -40.08 7.85 11.75
CA GLU A 49 -39.38 7.48 13.01
C GLU A 49 -38.57 6.17 12.89
N LEU A 50 -38.80 5.38 11.83
CA LEU A 50 -38.16 4.09 11.60
C LEU A 50 -36.83 4.18 10.86
N ALA A 51 -36.53 5.32 10.21
CA ALA A 51 -35.30 5.51 9.45
C ALA A 51 -34.04 5.61 10.32
N GLU A 52 -34.18 5.93 11.62
CA GLU A 52 -33.06 6.04 12.56
C GLU A 52 -32.40 4.69 12.92
N LYS A 53 -33.00 3.56 12.55
CA LYS A 53 -32.52 2.22 12.96
C LYS A 53 -31.53 1.54 12.01
N ASP A 54 -31.46 1.90 10.73
CA ASP A 54 -30.49 1.30 9.81
C ASP A 54 -29.22 2.14 9.70
N ASP A 55 -28.05 1.50 9.82
CA ASP A 55 -26.80 2.13 9.40
C ASP A 55 -26.64 2.11 7.86
N LYS A 56 -25.70 2.89 7.33
CA LYS A 56 -25.43 2.95 5.87
C LYS A 56 -25.16 1.58 5.24
N ASN A 57 -24.62 0.63 6.01
CA ASN A 57 -24.35 -0.72 5.54
C ASN A 57 -25.63 -1.55 5.40
N GLY A 58 -26.57 -1.39 6.33
CA GLY A 58 -27.92 -1.98 6.24
C GLY A 58 -28.63 -1.55 4.96
N CYS A 59 -28.55 -0.26 4.61
CA CYS A 59 -29.13 0.26 3.37
C CYS A 59 -28.42 -0.28 2.11
N LEU A 60 -27.08 -0.34 2.10
CA LEU A 60 -26.33 -0.98 1.02
C LEU A 60 -26.73 -2.45 0.83
N GLU A 61 -26.93 -3.19 1.93
CA GLU A 61 -27.30 -4.60 1.85
C GLU A 61 -28.75 -4.81 1.37
N LYS A 62 -29.67 -3.89 1.69
CA LYS A 62 -31.01 -3.84 1.09
C LYS A 62 -30.95 -3.59 -0.41
N ILE A 63 -30.16 -2.61 -0.84
CA ILE A 63 -30.04 -2.23 -2.26
C ILE A 63 -29.37 -3.33 -3.07
N LYS A 64 -28.35 -4.00 -2.54
CA LYS A 64 -27.79 -5.22 -3.13
C LYS A 64 -28.86 -6.27 -3.40
N LYS A 65 -29.75 -6.53 -2.44
CA LYS A 65 -30.85 -7.50 -2.61
C LYS A 65 -31.84 -7.06 -3.69
N ILE A 66 -32.17 -5.77 -3.74
CA ILE A 66 -33.03 -5.20 -4.79
C ILE A 66 -32.39 -5.36 -6.16
N LEU A 67 -31.12 -5.00 -6.32
CA LEU A 67 -30.38 -5.10 -7.58
C LEU A 67 -30.30 -6.55 -8.08
N ARG A 68 -30.07 -7.53 -7.19
CA ARG A 68 -30.06 -8.97 -7.53
C ARG A 68 -31.41 -9.53 -7.97
N ARG A 69 -32.52 -8.85 -7.66
CA ARG A 69 -33.89 -9.27 -8.00
C ARG A 69 -34.49 -8.42 -9.13
N SER A 70 -33.74 -7.47 -9.66
CA SER A 70 -34.27 -6.51 -10.60
C SER A 70 -34.29 -7.09 -12.01
N SER A 71 -35.50 -7.14 -12.60
CA SER A 71 -35.69 -7.55 -13.99
C SER A 71 -34.96 -6.66 -15.00
N TYR A 72 -34.64 -5.41 -14.64
CA TYR A 72 -33.83 -4.53 -15.48
C TYR A 72 -32.43 -5.07 -15.74
N PHE A 73 -31.93 -5.98 -14.91
CA PHE A 73 -30.59 -6.54 -15.01
C PHE A 73 -30.61 -8.04 -15.38
N ASP A 74 -31.77 -8.64 -15.65
CA ASP A 74 -31.87 -10.06 -16.01
C ASP A 74 -30.98 -10.39 -17.22
N GLY A 75 -30.02 -11.30 -17.04
CA GLY A 75 -29.04 -11.68 -18.08
C GLY A 75 -27.92 -10.66 -18.34
N HIS A 76 -27.95 -9.48 -17.72
CA HIS A 76 -27.03 -8.36 -18.00
C HIS A 76 -25.96 -8.12 -16.93
N TYR A 77 -25.86 -8.97 -15.90
CA TYR A 77 -24.76 -8.93 -14.93
C TYR A 77 -24.28 -10.33 -14.58
N ARG A 78 -22.99 -10.44 -14.28
CA ARG A 78 -22.33 -11.67 -13.83
C ARG A 78 -22.48 -11.82 -12.33
N GLU A 79 -22.20 -10.76 -11.59
CA GLU A 79 -22.18 -10.79 -10.13
C GLU A 79 -22.51 -9.41 -9.55
N VAL A 80 -23.16 -9.41 -8.38
CA VAL A 80 -23.36 -8.23 -7.52
C VAL A 80 -22.81 -8.57 -6.14
N VAL A 81 -21.67 -7.98 -5.80
CA VAL A 81 -20.91 -8.29 -4.58
C VAL A 81 -20.97 -7.10 -3.65
N PHE A 82 -21.20 -7.34 -2.35
CA PHE A 82 -21.02 -6.30 -1.34
C PHE A 82 -19.72 -6.52 -0.59
N LEU A 83 -18.83 -5.53 -0.68
CA LEU A 83 -17.51 -5.54 -0.06
C LEU A 83 -17.55 -4.80 1.28
N ALA A 84 -18.26 -5.38 2.25
CA ALA A 84 -18.49 -4.79 3.57
C ALA A 84 -17.22 -4.46 4.37
N LYS A 85 -16.13 -5.22 4.15
CA LYS A 85 -14.87 -5.10 4.90
C LYS A 85 -13.88 -4.10 4.28
N ALA A 86 -14.23 -3.46 3.16
CA ALA A 86 -13.40 -2.44 2.56
C ALA A 86 -13.40 -1.16 3.43
N LYS A 87 -12.36 -0.32 3.27
CA LYS A 87 -12.26 0.97 3.97
C LYS A 87 -13.46 1.90 3.71
N VAL A 88 -14.06 1.77 2.52
CA VAL A 88 -15.38 2.30 2.19
C VAL A 88 -16.20 1.11 1.69
N PRO A 89 -17.29 0.73 2.38
CA PRO A 89 -18.18 -0.32 1.90
C PRO A 89 -18.78 0.04 0.55
N ILE A 90 -18.68 -0.88 -0.42
CA ILE A 90 -19.18 -0.70 -1.79
C ILE A 90 -19.94 -1.93 -2.27
N ILE A 91 -20.93 -1.70 -3.15
CA ILE A 91 -21.53 -2.73 -3.98
C ILE A 91 -20.81 -2.67 -5.32
N SER A 92 -20.12 -3.75 -5.69
CA SER A 92 -19.47 -3.88 -6.99
C SER A 92 -20.30 -4.79 -7.89
N MET A 93 -20.51 -4.37 -9.14
CA MET A 93 -21.27 -5.10 -10.14
C MET A 93 -20.43 -5.30 -11.41
N THR A 94 -20.29 -6.55 -11.85
CA THR A 94 -19.71 -6.86 -13.16
C THR A 94 -20.83 -7.10 -14.16
N LEU A 95 -20.91 -6.26 -15.20
CA LEU A 95 -21.96 -6.37 -16.21
C LEU A 95 -21.61 -7.43 -17.28
N LEU A 96 -22.60 -7.88 -18.05
CA LEU A 96 -22.45 -8.86 -19.14
C LEU A 96 -22.66 -8.23 -20.53
N GLU A 97 -22.49 -9.05 -21.56
CA GLU A 97 -22.76 -8.71 -22.96
C GLU A 97 -22.04 -7.44 -23.42
N LYS A 98 -22.79 -6.47 -23.98
CA LYS A 98 -22.27 -5.18 -24.47
C LYS A 98 -21.67 -4.31 -23.37
N PHE A 99 -21.87 -4.64 -22.09
CA PHE A 99 -21.36 -3.87 -20.95
C PHE A 99 -20.26 -4.60 -20.17
N ASN A 100 -19.75 -5.73 -20.67
CA ASN A 100 -18.75 -6.55 -19.97
C ASN A 100 -17.40 -5.88 -19.65
N HIS A 101 -17.17 -4.67 -20.19
CA HIS A 101 -15.99 -3.85 -19.97
C HIS A 101 -16.20 -2.77 -18.88
N ILE A 102 -17.41 -2.68 -18.32
CA ILE A 102 -17.78 -1.71 -17.29
C ILE A 102 -18.03 -2.45 -15.98
N ASN A 103 -17.19 -2.18 -14.98
CA ASN A 103 -17.52 -2.50 -13.60
C ASN A 103 -18.23 -1.30 -12.98
N VAL A 104 -19.23 -1.55 -12.15
CA VAL A 104 -19.96 -0.49 -11.44
C VAL A 104 -19.71 -0.61 -9.96
N ASP A 105 -19.20 0.46 -9.35
CA ASP A 105 -18.94 0.53 -7.91
C ASP A 105 -19.87 1.57 -7.26
N ILE A 106 -20.83 1.10 -6.46
CA ILE A 106 -21.81 1.93 -5.76
C ILE A 106 -21.40 2.09 -4.30
N SER A 107 -21.29 3.33 -3.81
CA SER A 107 -20.91 3.64 -2.42
C SER A 107 -21.83 4.65 -1.76
N ALA A 108 -22.05 4.53 -0.44
CA ALA A 108 -22.87 5.45 0.36
C ALA A 108 -22.05 6.48 1.17
N SER A 109 -20.75 6.56 0.93
CA SER A 109 -19.80 7.27 1.82
C SER A 109 -18.99 8.37 1.13
N SER A 110 -19.19 8.62 -0.16
CA SER A 110 -18.28 9.47 -0.96
C SER A 110 -18.87 10.82 -1.38
N LEU A 111 -19.61 11.50 -0.51
CA LEU A 111 -20.07 12.89 -0.78
C LEU A 111 -18.90 13.80 -1.17
N GLU A 112 -17.79 13.74 -0.43
CA GLU A 112 -16.54 14.46 -0.77
C GLU A 112 -16.00 14.06 -2.16
N GLY A 113 -16.20 12.80 -2.57
CA GLY A 113 -15.84 12.31 -3.90
C GLY A 113 -16.65 12.97 -5.03
N VAL A 114 -17.93 13.25 -4.80
CA VAL A 114 -18.79 13.96 -5.77
C VAL A 114 -18.32 15.41 -5.92
N HIS A 115 -18.10 16.13 -4.82
CA HIS A 115 -17.59 17.50 -4.86
C HIS A 115 -16.18 17.58 -5.47
N ASN A 116 -15.29 16.63 -5.15
CA ASN A 116 -13.97 16.55 -5.79
C ASN A 116 -14.09 16.37 -7.30
N SER A 117 -15.03 15.52 -7.75
CA SER A 117 -15.22 15.27 -9.18
C SER A 117 -15.79 16.49 -9.90
N TYR A 118 -16.74 17.19 -9.28
CA TYR A 118 -17.26 18.47 -9.78
C TYR A 118 -16.14 19.51 -9.92
N LEU A 119 -15.30 19.66 -8.90
CA LEU A 119 -14.17 20.59 -8.93
C LEU A 119 -13.15 20.22 -10.03
N PHE A 120 -12.76 18.94 -10.14
CA PHE A 120 -11.79 18.50 -11.12
C PHE A 120 -12.31 18.63 -12.57
N LYS A 121 -13.60 18.41 -12.79
CA LYS A 121 -14.26 18.67 -14.08
C LYS A 121 -14.09 20.14 -14.51
N HIS A 122 -14.32 21.09 -13.59
CA HIS A 122 -14.16 22.51 -13.88
C HIS A 122 -12.69 22.89 -14.12
N TYR A 123 -11.74 22.30 -13.39
CA TYR A 123 -10.32 22.46 -13.71
C TYR A 123 -9.97 21.92 -15.11
N ASN A 124 -10.53 20.78 -15.51
CA ASN A 124 -10.28 20.21 -16.83
C ASN A 124 -10.93 21.03 -17.97
N MET A 125 -12.07 21.65 -17.72
CA MET A 125 -12.72 22.57 -18.67
C MET A 125 -11.94 23.87 -18.86
N ILE A 126 -11.16 24.28 -17.87
CA ILE A 126 -10.25 25.44 -17.95
C ILE A 126 -9.08 25.14 -18.87
N ASP A 127 -8.47 23.96 -18.74
CA ASP A 127 -7.33 23.56 -19.57
C ASP A 127 -7.24 22.03 -19.67
N GLU A 128 -7.40 21.49 -20.88
CA GLU A 128 -7.40 20.04 -21.13
C GLU A 128 -6.05 19.36 -20.83
N ARG A 129 -4.95 20.15 -20.78
CA ARG A 129 -3.63 19.63 -20.42
C ARG A 129 -3.62 19.07 -19.01
N PHE A 130 -4.58 19.45 -18.16
CA PHE A 130 -4.74 18.86 -16.83
C PHE A 130 -5.05 17.36 -16.89
N ALA A 131 -6.07 16.96 -17.65
CA ALA A 131 -6.40 15.54 -17.81
C ALA A 131 -5.27 14.78 -18.51
N GLN A 132 -4.70 15.36 -19.57
CA GLN A 132 -3.60 14.75 -20.32
C GLN A 132 -2.40 14.46 -19.41
N LEU A 133 -1.97 15.45 -18.63
CA LEU A 133 -0.83 15.33 -17.72
C LEU A 133 -1.11 14.35 -16.59
N TYR A 134 -2.31 14.43 -15.99
CA TYR A 134 -2.73 13.50 -14.95
C TYR A 134 -2.70 12.04 -15.43
N LEU A 135 -3.26 11.77 -16.61
CA LEU A 135 -3.28 10.42 -17.17
C LEU A 135 -1.88 9.89 -17.45
N MET A 136 -0.98 10.71 -18.01
CA MET A 136 0.42 10.33 -18.23
C MET A 136 1.14 10.01 -16.92
N VAL A 137 0.97 10.85 -15.88
CA VAL A 137 1.58 10.62 -14.56
C VAL A 137 0.98 9.40 -13.88
N LYS A 138 -0.33 9.19 -13.97
CA LYS A 138 -1.02 8.02 -13.40
C LYS A 138 -0.54 6.73 -14.07
N GLU A 139 -0.41 6.72 -15.38
CA GLU A 139 0.07 5.56 -16.14
C GLU A 139 1.52 5.24 -15.78
N TRP A 140 2.40 6.26 -15.78
CA TRP A 140 3.77 6.14 -15.29
C TRP A 140 3.84 5.54 -13.88
N ALA A 141 3.05 6.07 -12.94
CA ALA A 141 3.03 5.60 -11.57
C ALA A 141 2.50 4.16 -11.45
N THR A 142 1.58 3.77 -12.33
CA THR A 142 0.99 2.42 -12.38
C THR A 142 2.01 1.41 -12.91
N VAL A 143 2.65 1.70 -14.04
CA VAL A 143 3.73 0.88 -14.63
C VAL A 143 4.88 0.66 -13.63
N ASN A 144 5.17 1.67 -12.81
CA ASN A 144 6.23 1.64 -11.80
C ASN A 144 5.80 1.08 -10.44
N ASP A 145 4.61 0.48 -10.33
CA ASP A 145 4.06 -0.11 -9.11
C ASP A 145 3.98 0.86 -7.90
N ILE A 146 3.89 2.18 -8.18
CA ILE A 146 3.80 3.26 -7.17
C ILE A 146 2.44 3.96 -7.16
N CYS A 147 1.42 3.36 -7.77
CA CYS A 147 0.03 3.79 -7.78
C CYS A 147 -0.93 2.74 -7.15
N ASN A 148 -0.66 2.30 -5.92
CA ASN A 148 -1.51 1.33 -5.21
C ASN A 148 -1.46 1.52 -3.67
N SER A 149 -2.52 2.12 -3.11
CA SER A 149 -2.61 2.36 -1.67
C SER A 149 -2.61 1.10 -0.81
N GLN A 150 -3.09 -0.04 -1.32
CA GLN A 150 -3.05 -1.30 -0.57
C GLN A 150 -1.64 -1.92 -0.54
N ALA A 151 -0.80 -1.56 -1.50
CA ALA A 151 0.60 -1.96 -1.58
C ALA A 151 1.55 -0.99 -0.86
N GLY A 152 1.04 0.10 -0.27
CA GLY A 152 1.84 1.07 0.47
C GLY A 152 2.41 2.21 -0.38
N SER A 153 1.87 2.44 -1.57
CA SER A 153 2.21 3.57 -2.46
C SER A 153 1.02 4.53 -2.64
N LEU A 154 1.23 5.68 -3.28
CA LEU A 154 0.17 6.69 -3.47
C LEU A 154 -1.00 6.11 -4.28
N ASN A 155 -2.20 6.66 -4.11
CA ASN A 155 -3.34 6.35 -4.99
C ASN A 155 -3.45 7.37 -6.13
N GLY A 156 -4.27 7.04 -7.14
CA GLY A 156 -4.49 7.93 -8.28
C GLY A 156 -5.06 9.30 -7.89
N PHE A 157 -5.83 9.40 -6.81
CA PHE A 157 -6.33 10.67 -6.31
C PHE A 157 -5.21 11.59 -5.83
N CYS A 158 -4.24 11.07 -5.07
CA CYS A 158 -3.11 11.86 -4.60
C CYS A 158 -2.23 12.36 -5.76
N TYR A 159 -2.00 11.54 -6.80
CA TYR A 159 -1.32 12.01 -8.02
C TYR A 159 -2.10 13.11 -8.74
N CYS A 160 -3.44 13.05 -8.77
CA CYS A 160 -4.26 14.12 -9.32
C CYS A 160 -4.02 15.45 -8.58
N LEU A 161 -3.98 15.42 -7.24
CA LEU A 161 -3.66 16.61 -6.43
C LEU A 161 -2.23 17.13 -6.69
N LEU A 162 -1.23 16.24 -6.83
CA LEU A 162 0.12 16.66 -7.17
C LEU A 162 0.16 17.36 -8.55
N VAL A 163 -0.53 16.81 -9.55
CA VAL A 163 -0.60 17.43 -10.88
C VAL A 163 -1.31 18.78 -10.82
N LEU A 164 -2.43 18.86 -10.11
CA LEU A 164 -3.19 20.10 -9.94
C LEU A 164 -2.34 21.19 -9.27
N HIS A 165 -1.65 20.86 -8.18
CA HIS A 165 -0.72 21.77 -7.51
C HIS A 165 0.40 22.24 -8.44
N PHE A 166 1.00 21.33 -9.20
CA PHE A 166 2.04 21.66 -10.16
C PHE A 166 1.56 22.66 -11.21
N LEU A 167 0.33 22.50 -11.71
CA LEU A 167 -0.27 23.44 -12.67
C LEU A 167 -0.72 24.77 -12.04
N GLN A 168 -0.97 24.80 -10.73
CA GLN A 168 -1.31 26.02 -9.97
C GLN A 168 -0.08 26.85 -9.58
N SER A 169 1.01 26.20 -9.15
CA SER A 169 2.14 26.89 -8.51
C SER A 169 3.52 26.38 -8.94
N GLY A 170 3.59 25.29 -9.69
CA GLY A 170 4.85 24.68 -10.15
C GLY A 170 5.31 25.17 -11.51
N VAL A 171 4.45 25.86 -12.25
CA VAL A 171 4.73 26.46 -13.57
C VAL A 171 4.52 27.97 -13.54
N THR A 172 5.19 28.67 -14.44
CA THR A 172 5.05 30.12 -14.59
C THR A 172 4.97 30.45 -16.08
N PRO A 173 3.90 31.13 -16.55
CA PRO A 173 2.68 31.47 -15.80
C PRO A 173 1.89 30.25 -15.28
N PRO A 174 1.03 30.40 -14.25
CA PRO A 174 0.14 29.33 -13.79
C PRO A 174 -0.82 28.90 -14.91
N ILE A 175 -1.06 27.59 -15.04
CA ILE A 175 -2.04 27.06 -15.99
C ILE A 175 -3.43 27.03 -15.37
N LEU A 176 -3.53 26.58 -14.11
CA LEU A 176 -4.79 26.44 -13.40
C LEU A 176 -4.87 27.48 -12.27
N PRO A 177 -6.01 28.17 -12.10
CA PRO A 177 -6.20 29.10 -11.00
C PRO A 177 -6.49 28.37 -9.69
N ASN A 178 -6.74 29.11 -8.61
CA ASN A 178 -7.37 28.56 -7.41
C ASN A 178 -8.89 28.77 -7.48
N LEU A 179 -9.63 27.74 -7.91
CA LEU A 179 -11.08 27.83 -8.10
C LEU A 179 -11.87 28.03 -6.81
N GLN A 180 -11.43 27.43 -5.70
CA GLN A 180 -12.09 27.60 -4.40
C GLN A 180 -11.90 29.02 -3.85
N LYS A 181 -10.85 29.73 -4.27
CA LYS A 181 -10.63 31.14 -3.95
C LYS A 181 -11.43 32.07 -4.86
N LEU A 182 -11.49 31.78 -6.16
CA LEU A 182 -12.21 32.61 -7.15
C LEU A 182 -13.73 32.48 -7.02
N PHE A 183 -14.24 31.28 -6.77
CA PHE A 183 -15.66 30.97 -6.72
C PHE A 183 -16.02 30.15 -5.46
N PRO A 184 -15.85 30.73 -4.25
CA PRO A 184 -16.00 30.00 -2.99
C PRO A 184 -17.39 29.38 -2.84
N GLU A 185 -18.45 30.10 -3.22
CA GLU A 185 -19.83 29.60 -3.16
C GLU A 185 -20.07 28.43 -4.13
N LYS A 186 -19.54 28.52 -5.36
CA LYS A 186 -19.73 27.49 -6.41
C LYS A 186 -19.05 26.17 -6.06
N PHE A 187 -17.94 26.23 -5.33
CA PHE A 187 -17.15 25.06 -4.93
C PHE A 187 -17.24 24.76 -3.43
N ALA A 188 -18.24 25.27 -2.72
CA ALA A 188 -18.46 24.97 -1.32
C ALA A 188 -18.93 23.52 -1.10
N MET A 189 -18.52 22.91 0.02
CA MET A 189 -19.03 21.59 0.45
C MET A 189 -20.48 21.61 0.90
N THR A 190 -21.05 22.79 1.15
CA THR A 190 -22.43 22.99 1.56
C THR A 190 -23.42 22.90 0.40
N ARG A 191 -22.93 22.89 -0.86
CA ARG A 191 -23.78 22.81 -2.03
C ARG A 191 -24.53 21.48 -2.12
N ARG A 192 -25.77 21.54 -2.58
CA ARG A 192 -26.63 20.37 -2.76
C ARG A 192 -26.25 19.61 -4.03
N LEU A 193 -26.47 18.29 -4.02
CA LEU A 193 -26.06 17.40 -5.10
C LEU A 193 -26.79 17.67 -6.43
N ASP A 194 -28.07 18.06 -6.36
CA ASP A 194 -28.88 18.45 -7.52
C ASP A 194 -28.32 19.70 -8.21
N GLU A 195 -27.84 20.66 -7.42
CA GLU A 195 -27.21 21.88 -7.94
C GLU A 195 -25.87 21.58 -8.61
N LEU A 196 -25.05 20.70 -8.01
CA LEU A 196 -23.80 20.28 -8.63
C LEU A 196 -24.07 19.63 -10.00
N GLN A 197 -25.06 18.75 -10.08
CA GLN A 197 -25.41 18.06 -11.33
C GLN A 197 -25.91 19.04 -12.40
N ARG A 198 -26.77 19.99 -12.02
CA ARG A 198 -27.29 21.02 -12.94
C ARG A 198 -26.16 21.90 -13.49
N ASP A 199 -25.21 22.27 -12.63
CA ASP A 199 -24.17 23.25 -12.95
C ASP A 199 -22.85 22.56 -13.37
N THR A 200 -22.87 21.27 -13.74
CA THR A 200 -21.65 20.47 -14.00
C THR A 200 -20.88 20.94 -15.23
N ASP A 201 -21.57 21.37 -16.28
CA ASP A 201 -20.98 21.79 -17.56
C ASP A 201 -20.99 23.31 -17.75
N GLU A 202 -21.25 24.07 -16.68
CA GLU A 202 -21.23 25.53 -16.72
C GLU A 202 -19.80 26.05 -16.89
N LYS A 203 -19.59 26.92 -17.87
CA LYS A 203 -18.28 27.55 -18.08
C LYS A 203 -18.05 28.63 -17.04
N LEU A 204 -16.83 28.71 -16.53
CA LEU A 204 -16.41 29.76 -15.61
C LEU A 204 -15.87 30.94 -16.42
N ASP A 205 -16.29 32.14 -16.03
CA ASP A 205 -15.80 33.38 -16.59
C ASP A 205 -14.85 34.06 -15.60
N PHE A 206 -13.60 34.26 -16.01
CA PHE A 206 -12.57 34.95 -15.24
C PHE A 206 -11.43 35.39 -16.15
N ASP A 207 -10.80 36.52 -15.82
CA ASP A 207 -9.67 37.04 -16.57
C ASP A 207 -8.40 36.20 -16.32
N ARG A 208 -7.65 35.94 -17.40
CA ARG A 208 -6.32 35.34 -17.34
C ARG A 208 -5.27 36.37 -17.73
N ASP A 209 -4.48 36.79 -16.76
CA ASP A 209 -3.42 37.80 -16.98
C ASP A 209 -2.34 37.34 -17.96
N SER A 210 -2.11 36.03 -18.06
CA SER A 210 -1.12 35.44 -18.97
C SER A 210 -1.45 33.99 -19.28
N ILE A 211 -1.02 33.53 -20.45
CA ILE A 211 -1.22 32.15 -20.94
C ILE A 211 0.11 31.43 -20.88
N ASN A 212 0.13 30.27 -20.22
CA ASN A 212 1.27 29.38 -20.27
C ASN A 212 1.19 28.51 -21.54
N GLU A 213 2.22 28.60 -22.38
CA GLU A 213 2.30 27.92 -23.69
C GLU A 213 3.10 26.60 -23.64
N SER A 214 3.51 26.15 -22.45
CA SER A 214 4.27 24.89 -22.33
C SER A 214 3.48 23.72 -22.91
N THR A 215 4.15 22.94 -23.74
CA THR A 215 3.63 21.71 -24.34
C THR A 215 3.42 20.64 -23.27
N ILE A 216 2.60 19.64 -23.57
CA ILE A 216 2.33 18.55 -22.62
C ILE A 216 3.60 17.77 -22.23
N GLY A 217 4.56 17.63 -23.16
CA GLY A 217 5.85 16.99 -22.88
C GLY A 217 6.73 17.80 -21.93
N GLU A 218 6.79 19.12 -22.10
CA GLU A 218 7.50 20.03 -21.20
C GLU A 218 6.87 20.03 -19.81
N LEU A 219 5.55 20.04 -19.72
CA LEU A 219 4.82 19.95 -18.45
C LEU A 219 5.04 18.62 -17.75
N PHE A 220 5.06 17.52 -18.51
CA PHE A 220 5.32 16.19 -17.97
C PHE A 220 6.73 16.09 -17.39
N LEU A 221 7.76 16.58 -18.08
CA LEU A 221 9.12 16.64 -17.53
C LEU A 221 9.23 17.62 -16.36
N GLY A 222 8.62 18.80 -16.50
CA GLY A 222 8.58 19.86 -15.49
C GLY A 222 7.98 19.38 -14.18
N PHE A 223 6.96 18.52 -14.22
CA PHE A 223 6.35 17.90 -13.05
C PHE A 223 7.38 17.12 -12.21
N PHE A 224 8.19 16.27 -12.85
CA PHE A 224 9.20 15.49 -12.13
C PHE A 224 10.36 16.36 -11.64
N GLU A 225 10.80 17.32 -12.45
CA GLU A 225 11.84 18.29 -12.06
C GLU A 225 11.41 19.12 -10.84
N TYR A 226 10.15 19.56 -10.82
CA TYR A 226 9.56 20.28 -9.70
C TYR A 226 9.57 19.42 -8.43
N TYR A 227 9.05 18.20 -8.52
CA TYR A 227 8.90 17.33 -7.35
C TYR A 227 10.19 16.67 -6.86
N LYS A 228 11.21 16.55 -7.73
CA LYS A 228 12.59 16.20 -7.36
C LYS A 228 13.22 17.26 -6.45
N LYS A 229 12.95 18.55 -6.72
CA LYS A 229 13.49 19.68 -5.95
C LYS A 229 12.61 20.08 -4.75
N PHE A 230 11.42 19.50 -4.64
CA PHE A 230 10.44 19.87 -3.62
C PHE A 230 10.91 19.52 -2.20
N SER A 231 10.74 20.45 -1.26
CA SER A 231 11.16 20.29 0.13
C SER A 231 10.12 19.50 0.96
N TRP A 232 9.93 18.21 0.66
CA TRP A 232 8.88 17.35 1.24
C TRP A 232 8.81 17.33 2.78
N LYS A 233 9.96 17.46 3.46
CA LYS A 233 10.03 17.47 4.92
C LYS A 233 9.44 18.73 5.55
N THR A 234 9.59 19.87 4.89
CA THR A 234 9.26 21.19 5.47
C THR A 234 8.01 21.80 4.84
N LYS A 235 7.66 21.41 3.61
CA LYS A 235 6.53 21.95 2.85
C LYS A 235 5.40 20.94 2.69
N GLY A 236 4.18 21.39 2.90
CA GLY A 236 2.94 20.71 2.55
C GLY A 236 2.30 21.37 1.32
N ILE A 237 1.42 20.64 0.66
CA ILE A 237 0.70 21.09 -0.55
C ILE A 237 -0.77 21.32 -0.19
N SER A 238 -1.34 22.45 -0.65
CA SER A 238 -2.76 22.75 -0.50
C SER A 238 -3.35 23.29 -1.80
N ILE A 239 -4.27 22.53 -2.39
CA ILE A 239 -5.03 22.95 -3.58
C ILE A 239 -5.97 24.11 -3.25
N ARG A 240 -6.58 24.05 -2.06
CA ARG A 240 -7.50 25.07 -1.55
C ARG A 240 -6.81 26.42 -1.33
N ARG A 241 -5.53 26.42 -0.94
CA ARG A 241 -4.72 27.65 -0.86
C ARG A 241 -4.09 28.01 -2.21
N GLY A 242 -3.91 27.04 -3.09
CA GLY A 242 -3.23 27.20 -4.38
C GLY A 242 -1.74 27.47 -4.21
N GLU A 243 -1.15 26.93 -3.14
CA GLU A 243 0.24 27.16 -2.76
C GLU A 243 0.79 26.06 -1.85
N THR A 244 2.08 26.14 -1.56
CA THR A 244 2.73 25.34 -0.52
C THR A 244 2.68 26.05 0.82
N PHE A 245 2.56 25.32 1.92
CA PHE A 245 2.64 25.88 3.28
C PHE A 245 3.72 25.19 4.11
N LEU A 246 4.21 25.86 5.15
CA LEU A 246 5.19 25.28 6.08
C LEU A 246 4.52 24.27 7.01
N ARG A 247 5.13 23.09 7.14
CA ARG A 247 4.64 22.02 8.01
C ARG A 247 5.15 22.22 9.45
N PRO A 248 4.32 21.95 10.47
CA PRO A 248 4.80 21.92 11.85
C PRO A 248 5.93 20.90 12.04
N ASN A 249 6.92 21.22 12.88
CA ASN A 249 8.11 20.37 13.12
C ASN A 249 7.78 18.96 13.67
N GLU A 250 6.60 18.78 14.27
CA GLU A 250 6.16 17.51 14.89
C GLU A 250 5.48 16.54 13.91
N ASN A 251 5.41 16.89 12.63
CA ASN A 251 4.59 16.15 11.67
C ASN A 251 5.29 14.84 11.22
N LYS A 252 4.69 13.69 11.56
CA LYS A 252 5.26 12.35 11.36
C LYS A 252 5.27 11.86 9.90
N ASP A 253 4.51 12.49 9.01
CA ASP A 253 4.37 12.04 7.62
C ASP A 253 5.54 12.54 6.73
N TYR A 254 6.01 11.76 5.76
CA TYR A 254 7.08 12.20 4.85
C TYR A 254 6.58 13.14 3.75
N VAL A 255 5.33 12.93 3.32
CA VAL A 255 4.66 13.69 2.26
C VAL A 255 3.33 14.16 2.83
N TYR A 256 3.05 15.45 2.70
CA TYR A 256 1.79 16.03 3.14
C TYR A 256 1.10 16.76 1.99
N VAL A 257 0.00 16.18 1.54
CA VAL A 257 -0.89 16.76 0.52
C VAL A 257 -2.25 16.89 1.18
N GLU A 258 -2.67 18.12 1.44
CA GLU A 258 -3.98 18.41 2.05
C GLU A 258 -5.09 17.93 1.11
N ASN A 259 -6.09 17.23 1.65
CA ASN A 259 -7.32 16.98 0.91
C ASN A 259 -8.04 18.30 0.60
N VAL A 260 -8.81 18.32 -0.47
CA VAL A 260 -9.44 19.55 -1.01
C VAL A 260 -10.45 20.16 -0.04
N PHE A 261 -11.19 19.31 0.65
CA PHE A 261 -12.31 19.71 1.51
C PHE A 261 -12.15 19.31 2.97
N SER A 262 -11.15 18.49 3.28
CA SER A 262 -10.82 18.07 4.65
C SER A 262 -9.36 18.37 4.96
N GLU A 263 -9.08 18.76 6.21
CA GLU A 263 -7.71 19.07 6.66
C GLU A 263 -6.92 17.80 7.00
N THR A 264 -7.04 16.80 6.13
CA THR A 264 -6.42 15.48 6.28
C THR A 264 -5.42 15.23 5.16
N ASN A 265 -4.43 14.38 5.42
CA ASN A 265 -3.36 14.10 4.47
C ASN A 265 -3.78 13.02 3.45
N ALA A 266 -3.88 13.37 2.18
CA ALA A 266 -4.12 12.45 1.06
C ALA A 266 -2.96 11.45 0.88
N ALA A 267 -1.74 11.85 1.20
CA ALA A 267 -0.51 11.06 1.05
C ALA A 267 -0.17 10.21 2.29
N ARG A 268 -1.11 10.03 3.24
CA ARG A 268 -0.95 9.30 4.50
C ARG A 268 -0.47 7.85 4.40
N VAL A 269 -0.34 7.29 3.20
CA VAL A 269 0.20 5.95 2.94
C VAL A 269 1.73 5.94 2.93
N LEU A 270 2.36 7.07 2.61
CA LEU A 270 3.82 7.24 2.62
C LEU A 270 4.36 7.55 4.03
N ARG A 271 3.99 6.74 5.03
CA ARG A 271 4.41 6.92 6.43
C ARG A 271 5.79 6.35 6.73
N THR A 272 6.27 5.44 5.88
CA THR A 272 7.55 4.78 6.11
C THR A 272 8.64 5.46 5.30
N HIS A 273 9.84 5.56 5.87
CA HIS A 273 11.02 6.05 5.16
C HIS A 273 11.26 5.30 3.84
N ARG A 274 10.92 4.01 3.83
CA ARG A 274 11.03 3.14 2.65
C ARG A 274 10.09 3.56 1.54
N SER A 275 8.78 3.64 1.80
CA SER A 275 7.80 3.99 0.76
C SER A 275 8.04 5.40 0.22
N PHE A 276 8.45 6.33 1.08
CA PHE A 276 8.91 7.65 0.66
C PHE A 276 10.16 7.59 -0.24
N LYS A 277 11.18 6.81 0.13
CA LYS A 277 12.38 6.64 -0.71
C LYS A 277 12.09 6.00 -2.05
N ILE A 278 11.18 5.03 -2.12
CA ILE A 278 10.76 4.43 -3.39
C ILE A 278 10.13 5.49 -4.30
N PHE A 279 9.21 6.29 -3.74
CA PHE A 279 8.55 7.37 -4.45
C PHE A 279 9.55 8.40 -4.99
N LEU A 280 10.47 8.89 -4.15
CA LEU A 280 11.51 9.84 -4.58
C LEU A 280 12.45 9.25 -5.63
N TYR A 281 12.91 8.01 -5.41
CA TYR A 281 13.80 7.33 -6.35
C TYR A 281 13.15 7.17 -7.73
N ALA A 282 11.85 6.84 -7.78
CA ALA A 282 11.13 6.75 -9.04
C ALA A 282 11.06 8.11 -9.76
N ILE A 283 10.79 9.20 -9.04
CA ILE A 283 10.82 10.57 -9.59
C ILE A 283 12.21 10.91 -10.12
N GLU A 284 13.27 10.67 -9.34
CA GLU A 284 14.66 10.94 -9.72
C GLU A 284 15.06 10.16 -10.97
N LYS A 285 14.71 8.87 -11.04
CA LYS A 285 14.99 8.03 -12.20
C LYS A 285 14.21 8.45 -13.44
N MET A 286 12.99 8.94 -13.26
CA MET A 286 12.22 9.45 -14.39
C MET A 286 12.93 10.65 -15.04
N VAL A 287 13.40 11.60 -14.23
CA VAL A 287 14.21 12.73 -14.70
C VAL A 287 15.49 12.27 -15.40
N GLU A 288 16.22 11.31 -14.80
CA GLU A 288 17.46 10.79 -15.39
C GLU A 288 17.22 10.08 -16.74
N ASN A 289 16.16 9.30 -16.86
CA ASN A 289 15.84 8.59 -18.10
C ASN A 289 15.47 9.57 -19.21
N PHE A 290 14.62 10.55 -18.91
CA PHE A 290 14.21 11.55 -19.90
C PHE A 290 15.35 12.45 -20.36
N SER A 291 16.34 12.71 -19.49
CA SER A 291 17.54 13.46 -19.89
C SER A 291 18.40 12.72 -20.93
N LYS A 292 18.22 11.40 -21.09
CA LYS A 292 18.95 10.56 -22.04
C LYS A 292 18.16 10.30 -23.32
N THR A 293 16.84 10.15 -23.21
CA THR A 293 15.94 9.85 -24.33
C THR A 293 14.61 10.57 -24.12
N ALA A 294 14.14 11.30 -25.13
CA ALA A 294 12.88 12.04 -25.09
C ALA A 294 11.73 11.25 -25.75
N SER A 295 11.64 9.93 -25.50
CA SER A 295 10.57 9.09 -26.08
C SER A 295 9.44 8.87 -25.09
N LEU A 296 8.21 8.79 -25.62
CA LEU A 296 7.04 8.35 -24.86
C LEU A 296 7.23 6.92 -24.32
N ASP A 297 8.01 6.09 -24.99
CA ASP A 297 8.32 4.73 -24.53
C ASP A 297 9.04 4.72 -23.18
N ASP A 298 9.77 5.78 -22.85
CA ASP A 298 10.47 5.91 -21.57
C ASP A 298 9.52 6.12 -20.39
N ILE A 299 8.31 6.64 -20.65
CA ILE A 299 7.22 6.76 -19.68
C ILE A 299 6.72 5.37 -19.27
N LEU A 300 6.71 4.44 -20.22
CA LEU A 300 6.24 3.06 -20.06
C LEU A 300 7.34 2.08 -19.65
N LYS A 301 8.60 2.53 -19.57
CA LYS A 301 9.70 1.69 -19.09
C LYS A 301 9.62 1.56 -17.57
N LYS A 302 9.48 0.31 -17.13
CA LYS A 302 9.51 -0.04 -15.71
C LYS A 302 10.87 0.30 -15.11
N ILE A 303 10.88 1.14 -14.09
CA ILE A 303 12.07 1.52 -13.33
C ILE A 303 12.43 0.35 -12.40
N GLU A 304 13.64 -0.17 -12.55
CA GLU A 304 14.18 -1.15 -11.61
C GLU A 304 14.45 -0.47 -10.24
N ILE A 305 13.55 -0.72 -9.29
CA ILE A 305 13.74 -0.30 -7.90
C ILE A 305 14.86 -1.19 -7.29
N PRO A 306 15.91 -0.60 -6.70
CA PRO A 306 17.00 -1.35 -6.10
C PRO A 306 16.49 -2.39 -5.10
N LYS A 307 17.06 -3.59 -5.12
CA LYS A 307 16.65 -4.71 -4.24
C LYS A 307 16.65 -4.37 -2.74
N GLY A 308 17.43 -3.37 -2.32
CA GLY A 308 17.44 -2.83 -0.95
C GLY A 308 16.23 -1.95 -0.59
N LEU A 309 15.43 -1.53 -1.57
CA LEU A 309 14.21 -0.71 -1.42
C LEU A 309 12.92 -1.50 -1.74
N MET A 310 12.96 -2.60 -2.49
CA MET A 310 11.78 -3.37 -2.94
C MET A 310 10.98 -4.09 -1.83
N SER A 311 9.66 -3.91 -1.76
CA SER A 311 8.81 -4.56 -0.75
C SER A 311 8.86 -6.10 -0.79
N LEU A 312 8.66 -6.77 0.35
CA LEU A 312 8.64 -8.23 0.45
C LEU A 312 7.58 -8.90 -0.46
N LYS A 313 6.50 -8.19 -0.82
CA LYS A 313 5.43 -8.67 -1.72
C LYS A 313 5.82 -8.67 -3.21
N GLN A 314 6.82 -7.88 -3.61
CA GLN A 314 7.23 -7.75 -5.01
C GLN A 314 8.33 -8.74 -5.42
N LEU A 315 8.96 -9.42 -4.45
CA LEU A 315 10.03 -10.40 -4.70
C LEU A 315 9.52 -11.73 -5.28
N ASP A 316 8.20 -11.97 -5.29
CA ASP A 316 7.57 -13.26 -5.66
C ASP A 316 7.29 -13.46 -7.16
N LYS A 317 7.58 -12.49 -8.05
CA LYS A 317 7.12 -12.56 -9.45
C LYS A 317 8.16 -12.79 -10.54
N GLU A 318 9.45 -12.89 -10.25
CA GLU A 318 10.47 -13.12 -11.29
C GLU A 318 11.31 -14.38 -11.04
N ASN A 319 10.92 -15.47 -11.72
CA ASN A 319 11.83 -16.53 -12.10
C ASN A 319 12.64 -16.07 -13.33
N ILE A 320 13.94 -16.44 -13.40
CA ILE A 320 14.57 -17.19 -14.52
C ILE A 320 16.12 -17.28 -14.39
N ARG A 321 16.62 -18.50 -14.70
CA ARG A 321 17.92 -19.05 -15.15
C ARG A 321 19.31 -18.52 -14.70
N ILE A 322 19.97 -19.42 -13.96
CA ILE A 322 21.36 -19.95 -13.94
C ILE A 322 22.42 -19.33 -14.89
N GLN A 323 23.49 -18.75 -14.30
CA GLN A 323 24.90 -19.16 -14.48
C GLN A 323 25.82 -18.42 -13.48
N GLY A 324 26.62 -19.18 -12.72
CA GLY A 324 27.84 -18.67 -12.08
C GLY A 324 27.70 -17.91 -10.75
N ARG A 325 27.67 -18.67 -9.64
CA ARG A 325 28.01 -18.25 -8.26
C ARG A 325 27.31 -17.00 -7.72
N LYS A 326 26.16 -17.22 -7.07
CA LYS A 326 25.78 -16.52 -5.82
C LYS A 326 24.91 -17.45 -4.99
N ARG A 327 25.26 -17.60 -3.70
CA ARG A 327 24.60 -18.43 -2.67
C ARG A 327 23.08 -18.15 -2.69
N LYS A 328 22.29 -19.01 -3.33
CA LYS A 328 20.85 -18.82 -3.56
C LYS A 328 20.05 -19.92 -2.88
N ILE A 329 18.91 -19.52 -2.33
CA ILE A 329 17.89 -20.40 -1.80
C ILE A 329 17.07 -20.94 -2.98
N THR A 330 17.03 -22.26 -3.21
CA THR A 330 16.37 -22.87 -4.39
C THR A 330 15.45 -24.04 -4.05
N ALA A 331 14.37 -24.20 -4.81
CA ALA A 331 13.56 -25.41 -4.86
C ALA A 331 14.24 -26.50 -5.71
N ILE A 332 14.31 -27.74 -5.22
CA ILE A 332 14.83 -28.89 -5.98
C ILE A 332 13.76 -29.97 -6.13
N SER A 333 13.88 -30.76 -7.20
CA SER A 333 13.06 -31.96 -7.39
C SER A 333 13.54 -33.11 -6.50
N ASP A 334 12.62 -34.01 -6.15
CA ASP A 334 12.95 -35.25 -5.42
C ASP A 334 14.00 -36.11 -6.14
N SER A 335 14.10 -35.99 -7.47
CA SER A 335 15.12 -36.67 -8.28
C SER A 335 16.52 -36.10 -8.07
N ALA A 336 16.67 -34.79 -7.91
CA ALA A 336 17.95 -34.14 -7.62
C ALA A 336 18.40 -34.43 -6.19
N LEU A 337 17.45 -34.57 -5.27
CA LEU A 337 17.72 -34.93 -3.88
C LEU A 337 18.35 -36.32 -3.74
N LYS A 338 17.90 -37.30 -4.53
CA LYS A 338 18.47 -38.66 -4.54
C LYS A 338 19.96 -38.69 -4.93
N GLN A 339 20.48 -37.62 -5.53
CA GLN A 339 21.88 -37.49 -5.90
C GLN A 339 22.75 -36.92 -4.77
N LEU A 340 22.14 -36.47 -3.67
CA LEU A 340 22.80 -35.96 -2.48
C LEU A 340 22.83 -37.03 -1.39
N GLU A 341 23.94 -37.08 -0.65
CA GLU A 341 24.09 -37.95 0.51
C GLU A 341 23.51 -37.26 1.75
N LEU A 342 22.58 -37.93 2.46
CA LEU A 342 22.04 -37.45 3.73
C LEU A 342 23.10 -37.58 4.82
N LYS A 343 23.39 -36.49 5.54
CA LYS A 343 24.38 -36.46 6.64
C LYS A 343 23.76 -36.32 8.01
N ASP A 344 22.66 -35.59 8.11
CA ASP A 344 21.94 -35.41 9.36
C ASP A 344 20.45 -35.18 9.09
N ASN A 345 19.57 -35.73 9.92
CA ASN A 345 18.13 -35.60 9.76
C ASN A 345 17.44 -35.33 11.10
N ASN A 346 17.08 -34.08 11.33
CA ASN A 346 16.53 -33.62 12.60
C ASN A 346 15.03 -33.28 12.47
N GLY A 347 14.29 -34.04 11.65
CA GLY A 347 12.85 -33.85 11.42
C GLY A 347 12.55 -33.14 10.10
N THR A 348 11.98 -31.93 10.15
CA THR A 348 11.61 -31.13 8.94
C THR A 348 12.80 -30.44 8.27
N THR A 349 13.97 -30.45 8.92
CA THR A 349 15.21 -29.91 8.40
C THR A 349 16.28 -31.00 8.37
N SER A 350 16.93 -31.17 7.23
CA SER A 350 17.98 -32.18 7.03
C SER A 350 19.22 -31.55 6.39
N LEU A 351 20.40 -32.08 6.71
CA LEU A 351 21.67 -31.69 6.12
C LEU A 351 22.10 -32.73 5.08
N TYR A 352 22.40 -32.26 3.87
CA TYR A 352 22.82 -33.09 2.74
C TYR A 352 24.19 -32.67 2.23
N LYS A 353 24.84 -33.55 1.46
CA LYS A 353 26.16 -33.33 0.88
C LYS A 353 26.18 -33.81 -0.58
N ASP A 354 26.79 -33.04 -1.49
CA ASP A 354 27.01 -33.50 -2.87
C ASP A 354 28.37 -34.20 -3.06
N LYS A 355 28.58 -34.76 -4.26
CA LYS A 355 29.83 -35.43 -4.65
C LYS A 355 31.05 -34.50 -4.66
N SER A 356 30.84 -33.17 -4.65
CA SER A 356 31.89 -32.15 -4.62
C SER A 356 32.19 -31.64 -3.20
N ASN A 357 31.72 -32.34 -2.16
CA ASN A 357 31.85 -31.97 -0.75
C ASN A 357 31.14 -30.66 -0.35
N VAL A 358 30.13 -30.21 -1.09
CA VAL A 358 29.31 -29.04 -0.70
C VAL A 358 28.12 -29.50 0.13
N PHE A 359 27.85 -28.83 1.26
CA PHE A 359 26.73 -29.16 2.15
C PHE A 359 25.52 -28.28 1.91
N TYR A 360 24.33 -28.84 2.12
CA TYR A 360 23.04 -28.24 1.82
C TYR A 360 22.08 -28.43 2.98
N VAL A 361 21.56 -27.35 3.54
CA VAL A 361 20.44 -27.42 4.51
C VAL A 361 19.14 -27.45 3.72
N ILE A 362 18.30 -28.45 3.99
CA ILE A 362 17.05 -28.72 3.28
C ILE A 362 15.88 -28.68 4.27
N TYR A 363 14.94 -27.75 4.05
CA TYR A 363 13.66 -27.71 4.77
C TYR A 363 12.54 -28.34 3.94
N ARG A 364 11.72 -29.22 4.53
CA ARG A 364 10.56 -29.89 3.89
C ARG A 364 9.34 -29.94 4.82
N PRO A 365 8.40 -28.97 4.70
CA PRO A 365 7.13 -29.07 5.42
C PRO A 365 6.15 -30.02 4.71
N THR A 366 5.98 -29.92 3.38
CA THR A 366 4.93 -30.69 2.67
C THR A 366 5.20 -31.01 1.18
N LYS A 367 6.32 -30.55 0.57
CA LYS A 367 6.90 -30.91 -0.76
C LYS A 367 7.78 -29.80 -1.37
N LYS A 368 7.73 -28.57 -0.85
CA LYS A 368 8.65 -27.50 -1.24
C LYS A 368 9.97 -27.67 -0.50
N VAL A 369 11.07 -27.65 -1.25
CA VAL A 369 12.42 -27.82 -0.72
C VAL A 369 13.11 -26.46 -0.70
N ILE A 370 13.66 -26.04 0.43
CA ILE A 370 14.47 -24.81 0.53
C ILE A 370 15.91 -25.22 0.74
N ILE A 371 16.80 -24.90 -0.21
CA ILE A 371 18.21 -25.31 -0.17
C ILE A 371 19.15 -24.12 -0.08
N LYS A 372 20.12 -24.14 0.82
CA LYS A 372 21.29 -23.24 0.77
C LYS A 372 22.58 -24.05 0.90
N SER A 373 23.53 -23.82 -0.02
CA SER A 373 24.89 -24.38 0.06
C SER A 373 25.74 -23.66 1.10
N MET A 374 26.43 -24.40 1.97
CA MET A 374 27.28 -23.83 3.02
C MET A 374 28.33 -24.85 3.54
N PRO A 375 29.32 -24.45 4.36
CA PRO A 375 30.19 -25.37 5.08
C PRO A 375 29.41 -26.26 6.06
N GLU A 376 29.92 -27.47 6.35
CA GLU A 376 29.24 -28.45 7.23
C GLU A 376 28.88 -27.90 8.60
N ALA A 377 29.83 -27.22 9.25
CA ALA A 377 29.64 -26.67 10.59
C ALA A 377 28.51 -25.62 10.63
N GLU A 378 28.46 -24.72 9.63
CA GLU A 378 27.40 -23.72 9.49
C GLU A 378 26.04 -24.40 9.21
N GLY A 379 26.05 -25.46 8.40
CA GLY A 379 24.86 -26.25 8.09
C GLY A 379 24.23 -26.92 9.30
N LYS A 380 25.04 -27.55 10.16
CA LYS A 380 24.57 -28.17 11.41
C LYS A 380 23.94 -27.14 12.36
N ILE A 381 24.58 -25.97 12.50
CA ILE A 381 24.09 -24.89 13.35
C ILE A 381 22.73 -24.37 12.85
N ILE A 382 22.60 -24.11 11.55
CA ILE A 382 21.36 -23.61 10.96
C ILE A 382 20.23 -24.63 11.06
N ALA A 383 20.52 -25.91 10.86
CA ALA A 383 19.50 -26.96 11.00
C ALA A 383 18.96 -27.02 12.44
N ASN A 384 19.84 -26.96 13.44
CA ASN A 384 19.44 -26.93 14.85
C ASN A 384 18.61 -25.69 15.20
N ARG A 385 18.97 -24.52 14.67
CA ARG A 385 18.20 -23.28 14.85
C ARG A 385 16.78 -23.41 14.33
N LEU A 386 16.63 -23.91 13.11
CA LEU A 386 15.31 -24.10 12.50
C LEU A 386 14.45 -25.05 13.33
N ASN A 387 15.02 -26.15 13.81
CA ASN A 387 14.29 -27.07 14.67
C ASN A 387 13.87 -26.44 15.99
N LEU A 388 14.71 -25.64 16.63
CA LEU A 388 14.33 -24.92 17.86
C LEU A 388 13.25 -23.87 17.60
N LEU A 389 13.35 -23.12 16.50
CA LEU A 389 12.34 -22.14 16.10
C LEU A 389 10.98 -22.81 15.86
N PHE A 390 10.97 -24.00 15.23
CA PHE A 390 9.76 -24.77 14.98
C PHE A 390 9.25 -25.57 16.18
N ALA A 391 10.14 -26.06 17.06
CA ALA A 391 9.76 -26.75 18.29
C ALA A 391 9.08 -25.80 19.28
N GLY A 392 9.59 -24.56 19.41
CA GLY A 392 8.94 -23.52 20.21
C GLY A 392 7.59 -23.07 19.65
N LEU A 393 7.23 -23.51 18.43
CA LEU A 393 5.93 -23.24 17.85
C LEU A 393 4.87 -24.25 18.31
N TYR A 394 5.16 -25.54 18.55
CA TYR A 394 4.19 -26.53 19.06
C TYR A 394 4.83 -27.84 19.60
N ASP A 395 4.16 -28.48 20.58
CA ASP A 395 4.23 -29.91 20.99
C ASP A 395 3.89 -30.93 19.84
N ASP A 396 4.33 -30.64 18.61
CA ASP A 396 4.30 -31.46 17.37
C ASP A 396 2.92 -31.85 16.77
N PRO A 397 2.71 -31.95 15.43
CA PRO A 397 3.57 -31.60 14.30
C PRO A 397 2.97 -30.59 13.30
N ILE A 398 3.78 -29.58 12.95
CA ILE A 398 4.00 -29.02 11.59
C ILE A 398 2.78 -28.48 10.81
N ARG A 399 1.56 -28.58 11.32
CA ARG A 399 0.31 -28.33 10.58
C ARG A 399 -0.48 -27.08 10.99
N GLN A 400 0.01 -26.28 11.93
CA GLN A 400 -0.75 -25.11 12.39
C GLN A 400 -0.39 -23.80 11.68
N LEU A 401 0.87 -23.62 11.26
CA LEU A 401 1.25 -22.48 10.42
C LEU A 401 1.13 -22.86 8.94
N PRO A 402 0.55 -22.00 8.09
CA PRO A 402 0.49 -22.25 6.67
C PRO A 402 1.91 -22.31 6.08
N ASP A 403 2.11 -23.14 5.05
CA ASP A 403 3.42 -23.43 4.44
C ASP A 403 4.21 -22.16 4.05
N ASN A 404 3.52 -21.07 3.73
CA ASN A 404 4.12 -19.78 3.40
C ASN A 404 4.81 -19.10 4.59
N GLU A 405 4.28 -19.23 5.80
CA GLU A 405 4.89 -18.67 7.02
C GLU A 405 6.10 -19.51 7.46
N LEU A 406 5.97 -20.84 7.35
CA LEU A 406 7.09 -21.76 7.56
C LEU A 406 8.25 -21.50 6.59
N GLU A 407 7.93 -21.27 5.32
CA GLU A 407 8.88 -20.87 4.28
C GLU A 407 9.55 -19.53 4.61
N ARG A 408 8.79 -18.54 5.11
CA ARG A 408 9.34 -17.24 5.54
C ARG A 408 10.36 -17.38 6.67
N ILE A 409 10.04 -18.17 7.69
CA ILE A 409 10.95 -18.43 8.83
C ILE A 409 12.23 -19.09 8.31
N ALA A 410 12.10 -20.14 7.50
CA ALA A 410 13.25 -20.85 6.94
C ALA A 410 14.16 -19.93 6.11
N VAL A 411 13.58 -19.13 5.22
CA VAL A 411 14.32 -18.18 4.39
C VAL A 411 14.99 -17.10 5.25
N PHE A 412 14.33 -16.60 6.29
CA PHE A 412 14.88 -15.57 7.17
C PHE A 412 16.08 -16.08 7.97
N THR A 413 15.99 -17.28 8.54
CA THR A 413 17.12 -17.94 9.24
C THR A 413 18.30 -18.16 8.32
N LEU A 414 18.07 -18.64 7.09
CA LEU A 414 19.12 -18.85 6.11
C LEU A 414 19.81 -17.55 5.66
N LYS A 415 19.14 -16.40 5.75
CA LYS A 415 19.72 -15.09 5.42
C LYS A 415 20.55 -14.48 6.56
N ASN A 416 20.32 -14.91 7.80
CA ASN A 416 20.99 -14.39 8.99
C ASN A 416 21.78 -15.49 9.72
N PRO A 417 22.82 -16.07 9.08
CA PRO A 417 23.55 -17.22 9.63
C PRO A 417 24.37 -16.88 10.89
N SER A 418 24.66 -15.60 11.15
CA SER A 418 25.35 -15.17 12.37
C SER A 418 24.40 -14.99 13.56
N TRP A 419 23.07 -15.03 13.36
CA TRP A 419 22.10 -14.80 14.42
C TRP A 419 21.72 -16.10 15.13
N THR A 420 21.67 -16.05 16.46
CA THR A 420 21.18 -17.17 17.29
C THR A 420 19.64 -17.27 17.24
N GLU A 421 19.12 -18.36 17.77
CA GLU A 421 17.70 -18.71 17.83
C GLU A 421 16.87 -17.59 18.47
N ILE A 422 17.37 -16.99 19.55
CA ILE A 422 16.66 -15.92 20.24
C ILE A 422 16.57 -14.62 19.42
N HIS A 423 17.63 -14.27 18.69
CA HIS A 423 17.64 -13.11 17.80
C HIS A 423 16.64 -13.29 16.66
N LEU A 424 16.60 -14.49 16.08
CA LEU A 424 15.66 -14.85 15.02
C LEU A 424 14.21 -14.82 15.53
N ALA A 425 13.95 -15.41 16.70
CA ALA A 425 12.62 -15.40 17.32
C ALA A 425 12.15 -13.98 17.67
N ALA A 426 13.05 -13.12 18.16
CA ALA A 426 12.78 -11.71 18.44
C ALA A 426 12.45 -10.92 17.17
N ALA A 427 13.18 -11.12 16.07
CA ALA A 427 12.93 -10.45 14.79
C ALA A 427 11.59 -10.86 14.15
N LEU A 428 11.25 -12.14 14.28
CA LEU A 428 10.06 -12.74 13.67
C LEU A 428 8.81 -12.66 14.56
N GLY A 429 8.94 -12.15 15.80
CA GLY A 429 7.81 -12.05 16.73
C GLY A 429 7.31 -13.41 17.26
N LEU A 430 8.17 -14.42 17.29
CA LEU A 430 7.82 -15.79 17.72
C LEU A 430 7.79 -15.88 19.25
N THR A 431 6.76 -15.28 19.85
CA THR A 431 6.62 -15.10 21.31
C THR A 431 6.66 -16.40 22.11
N ARG A 432 6.05 -17.48 21.61
CA ARG A 432 6.10 -18.81 22.27
C ARG A 432 7.50 -19.40 22.27
N THR A 433 8.20 -19.32 21.14
CA THR A 433 9.60 -19.75 21.05
C THR A 433 10.48 -18.92 21.98
N LEU A 434 10.25 -17.60 22.09
CA LEU A 434 10.94 -16.76 23.06
C LEU A 434 10.69 -17.23 24.50
N SER A 435 9.42 -17.46 24.89
CA SER A 435 9.08 -18.00 26.21
C SER A 435 9.79 -19.31 26.51
N PHE A 436 9.75 -20.26 25.56
CA PHE A 436 10.43 -21.55 25.70
C PHE A 436 11.96 -21.41 25.85
N LEU A 437 12.58 -20.50 25.09
CA LEU A 437 14.02 -20.23 25.20
C LEU A 437 14.38 -19.57 26.54
N PHE A 438 13.52 -18.70 27.07
CA PHE A 438 13.71 -18.09 28.38
C PHE A 438 13.56 -19.12 29.52
N GLU A 439 12.63 -20.06 29.42
CA GLU A 439 12.42 -21.08 30.47
C GLU A 439 13.60 -22.03 30.66
N ARG A 440 14.45 -22.21 29.63
CA ARG A 440 15.61 -23.11 29.73
C ARG A 440 16.85 -22.47 30.36
N ASP A 441 17.06 -21.16 30.20
CA ASP A 441 18.17 -20.42 30.84
C ASP A 441 18.01 -18.87 30.72
N ALA A 442 16.96 -18.30 31.32
CA ALA A 442 16.49 -16.92 31.08
C ALA A 442 17.58 -15.83 31.21
N VAL A 443 18.48 -15.96 32.19
CA VAL A 443 19.41 -14.89 32.59
C VAL A 443 20.50 -14.66 31.55
N VAL A 444 20.98 -15.74 30.91
CA VAL A 444 22.06 -15.66 29.92
C VAL A 444 21.51 -15.35 28.53
N VAL A 445 20.38 -15.97 28.16
CA VAL A 445 19.94 -15.93 26.76
C VAL A 445 19.33 -14.57 26.40
N VAL A 446 18.59 -13.91 27.29
CA VAL A 446 17.90 -12.63 27.03
C VAL A 446 18.84 -11.47 26.67
N ASN A 447 20.10 -11.53 27.09
CA ASN A 447 21.12 -10.51 26.87
C ASN A 447 22.27 -11.01 25.98
N THR A 448 22.05 -12.06 25.20
CA THR A 448 23.05 -12.54 24.22
C THR A 448 23.24 -11.47 23.13
N PRO A 449 24.45 -10.94 22.89
CA PRO A 449 24.67 -9.99 21.81
C PRO A 449 24.96 -10.69 20.47
N THR A 450 24.54 -10.07 19.36
CA THR A 450 25.09 -10.36 18.03
C THR A 450 26.55 -9.86 17.91
N GLU A 451 27.21 -10.15 16.79
CA GLU A 451 28.52 -9.58 16.45
C GLU A 451 28.52 -8.03 16.50
N ASP A 452 27.43 -7.40 16.04
CA ASP A 452 27.25 -5.94 16.12
C ASP A 452 26.81 -5.42 17.51
N GLY A 453 26.78 -6.28 18.53
CA GLY A 453 26.35 -5.94 19.89
C GLY A 453 24.84 -5.74 20.06
N LEU A 454 24.01 -6.18 19.11
CA LEU A 454 22.55 -6.11 19.23
C LEU A 454 22.05 -7.21 20.17
N LEU A 455 21.24 -6.84 21.15
CA LEU A 455 20.52 -7.79 22.02
C LEU A 455 19.17 -8.20 21.37
N PRO A 456 18.53 -9.30 21.82
CA PRO A 456 17.18 -9.66 21.38
C PRO A 456 16.18 -8.50 21.48
N LEU A 457 16.23 -7.71 22.56
CA LEU A 457 15.38 -6.52 22.70
C LEU A 457 15.66 -5.46 21.63
N HIS A 458 16.92 -5.23 21.27
CA HIS A 458 17.27 -4.33 20.16
C HIS A 458 16.62 -4.78 18.86
N ILE A 459 16.69 -6.07 18.57
CA ILE A 459 16.13 -6.67 17.37
C ILE A 459 14.60 -6.63 17.39
N ALA A 460 13.95 -6.99 18.50
CA ALA A 460 12.50 -6.89 18.63
C ALA A 460 12.01 -5.45 18.38
N CYS A 461 12.73 -4.46 18.92
CA CYS A 461 12.46 -3.05 18.67
C CYS A 461 12.66 -2.66 17.20
N GLU A 462 13.77 -3.06 16.57
CA GLU A 462 14.08 -2.74 15.17
C GLU A 462 13.07 -3.37 14.18
N TYR A 463 12.60 -4.58 14.46
CA TYR A 463 11.65 -5.31 13.63
C TYR A 463 10.18 -5.04 13.98
N ASN A 464 9.94 -4.10 14.89
CA ASN A 464 8.62 -3.67 15.33
C ASN A 464 7.75 -4.80 15.95
N GLN A 465 8.37 -5.68 16.74
CA GLN A 465 7.72 -6.83 17.37
C GLN A 465 7.39 -6.51 18.84
N TYR A 466 6.26 -5.83 19.06
CA TYR A 466 5.87 -5.33 20.38
C TYR A 466 5.77 -6.42 21.45
N GLU A 467 5.09 -7.52 21.16
CA GLU A 467 4.89 -8.61 22.12
C GLU A 467 6.21 -9.33 22.43
N ALA A 468 7.11 -9.45 21.45
CA ALA A 468 8.45 -10.00 21.66
C ALA A 468 9.31 -9.06 22.53
N ALA A 469 9.27 -7.75 22.28
CA ALA A 469 9.96 -6.75 23.09
C ALA A 469 9.47 -6.76 24.54
N MET A 470 8.15 -6.82 24.75
CA MET A 470 7.54 -6.98 26.08
C MET A 470 8.05 -8.23 26.81
N LEU A 471 8.15 -9.37 26.11
CA LEU A 471 8.67 -10.60 26.70
C LEU A 471 10.16 -10.47 27.04
N CYS A 472 10.96 -9.87 26.16
CA CYS A 472 12.37 -9.59 26.44
C CYS A 472 12.54 -8.69 27.67
N THR A 473 11.78 -7.60 27.79
CA THR A 473 11.82 -6.73 28.98
C THR A 473 11.45 -7.51 30.24
N LYS A 474 10.34 -8.25 30.22
CA LYS A 474 9.88 -9.07 31.36
C LYS A 474 10.91 -10.11 31.78
N ALA A 475 11.67 -10.64 30.81
CA ALA A 475 12.75 -11.60 31.04
C ALA A 475 14.06 -10.96 31.51
N GLY A 476 14.13 -9.62 31.70
CA GLY A 476 15.31 -8.93 32.22
C GLY A 476 16.29 -8.43 31.16
N ALA A 477 15.80 -8.09 29.97
CA ALA A 477 16.64 -7.49 28.92
C ALA A 477 17.26 -6.15 29.35
N GLN A 478 18.55 -5.97 29.08
CA GLN A 478 19.30 -4.75 29.36
C GLN A 478 19.01 -3.67 28.33
N ALA A 479 17.88 -2.97 28.48
CA ALA A 479 17.44 -1.91 27.57
C ALA A 479 18.43 -0.74 27.42
N SER A 480 19.29 -0.51 28.42
CA SER A 480 20.31 0.54 28.43
C SER A 480 21.63 0.15 27.75
N LYS A 481 21.83 -1.13 27.43
CA LYS A 481 23.05 -1.59 26.74
C LYS A 481 23.10 -0.97 25.35
N MET A 482 24.26 -0.46 24.95
CA MET A 482 24.48 0.07 23.60
C MET A 482 25.07 -1.00 22.68
N ASN A 483 24.60 -1.03 21.44
CA ASN A 483 25.23 -1.80 20.36
C ASN A 483 26.52 -1.12 19.86
N ALA A 484 27.19 -1.70 18.85
CA ALA A 484 28.42 -1.16 18.27
C ALA A 484 28.27 0.24 17.65
N ARG A 485 27.03 0.72 17.41
CA ARG A 485 26.72 2.06 16.90
C ARG A 485 26.35 3.05 18.01
N GLY A 486 26.50 2.68 19.29
CA GLY A 486 26.10 3.52 20.42
C GLY A 486 24.59 3.60 20.62
N GLN A 487 23.80 2.70 20.02
CA GLN A 487 22.34 2.73 20.09
C GLN A 487 21.84 1.75 21.14
N THR A 488 20.92 2.21 21.98
CA THR A 488 20.16 1.37 22.91
C THR A 488 18.88 0.82 22.26
N ALA A 489 18.20 -0.11 22.93
CA ALA A 489 16.92 -0.63 22.47
C ALA A 489 15.86 0.48 22.30
N TYR A 490 15.91 1.51 23.16
CA TYR A 490 15.05 2.68 23.07
C TYR A 490 15.28 3.49 21.80
N HIS A 491 16.54 3.65 21.36
CA HIS A 491 16.85 4.33 20.10
C HIS A 491 16.26 3.58 18.89
N LEU A 492 16.25 2.24 18.94
CA LEU A 492 15.67 1.41 17.88
C LEU A 492 14.14 1.39 17.95
N ALA A 493 13.55 1.38 19.14
CA ALA A 493 12.10 1.54 19.35
C ALA A 493 11.60 2.90 18.83
N ALA A 494 12.36 3.97 19.05
CA ALA A 494 12.04 5.30 18.54
C ALA A 494 12.05 5.32 16.99
N LYS A 495 12.96 4.55 16.39
CA LYS A 495 13.10 4.43 14.92
C LYS A 495 12.01 3.56 14.28
N SER A 496 11.49 2.56 14.99
CA SER A 496 10.48 1.64 14.44
C SER A 496 9.08 2.25 14.32
N GLY A 497 8.81 3.34 15.05
CA GLY A 497 7.60 4.17 14.88
C GLY A 497 6.36 3.67 15.63
N ASP A 498 6.48 2.58 16.39
CA ASP A 498 5.44 2.11 17.29
C ASP A 498 5.69 2.60 18.72
N MET A 499 4.85 3.55 19.16
CA MET A 499 4.94 4.16 20.49
C MET A 499 4.80 3.14 21.63
N ARG A 500 4.25 1.95 21.36
CA ARG A 500 4.11 0.91 22.38
C ARG A 500 5.48 0.33 22.76
N LEU A 501 6.43 0.24 21.81
CA LEU A 501 7.82 -0.21 22.05
C LEU A 501 8.63 0.75 22.91
N MET A 502 8.21 2.00 23.04
CA MET A 502 8.86 2.99 23.91
C MET A 502 8.45 2.82 25.38
N LYS A 503 7.42 2.00 25.64
CA LYS A 503 6.88 1.71 26.97
C LYS A 503 7.25 0.30 27.47
N THR A 504 7.76 -0.54 26.57
CA THR A 504 8.36 -1.84 26.90
C THR A 504 9.76 -1.63 27.42
#